data_AF-A0A3B8P0Y8-F1
#
_entry.id   AF-A0A3B8P0Y8-F1
#
_cell.length_a   1.000
_cell.length_b   1.000
_cell.length_c   1.000
_cell.angle_alpha   90.00
_cell.angle_beta   90.00
_cell.angle_gamma   90.00
#
_symmetry.space_group_name_H-M   'P 1'
#
loop_
_entity.id
_entity.type
_entity.pdbx_description
1 polymer ?
#
loop_
_entity_poly.entity_id
_entity_poly.type
_entity_poly.pdbx_seq_one_letter_code
_entity_poly.pdbx_strand_id
1 'polypeptide(L)'
;MPVVIPQYITVHLGTPSSNARNVTVTFPDYIKNVASSEIYPTWPENALRANIYAQISFALNRVYTEWYRSRGYNFDITSSTSYDQSFRNGRDIFQNVANIVDDIFNSYIRRVGSFEPLFAQYCNGTTVTCGGLSQWGTVDLANRGLSTYQILTYYYGSDIEIVRNVPIENIGESYPGAPLRRG
;
A
#
# COMPACT_ATOMS: atom_id res chain seq x y z
N MET A 1 3.38 16.73 -11.00
CA MET A 1 3.37 17.06 -9.57
C MET A 1 4.19 16.00 -8.85
N PRO A 2 5.04 16.37 -7.87
CA PRO A 2 5.75 15.36 -7.09
C PRO A 2 4.75 14.47 -6.34
N VAL A 3 5.03 13.17 -6.24
CA VAL A 3 4.25 12.26 -5.39
C VAL A 3 4.50 12.61 -3.94
N VAL A 4 3.44 12.62 -3.13
CA VAL A 4 3.47 12.89 -1.69
C VAL A 4 2.79 11.74 -0.95
N ILE A 5 3.16 11.53 0.31
CA ILE A 5 2.47 10.58 1.19
C ILE A 5 1.23 11.28 1.74
N PRO A 6 0.02 10.73 1.57
CA PRO A 6 -1.16 11.37 2.13
C PRO A 6 -1.12 11.34 3.65
N GLN A 7 -1.54 12.43 4.29
CA GLN A 7 -1.68 12.47 5.75
C GLN A 7 -2.73 11.44 6.23
N TYR A 8 -3.81 11.28 5.47
CA TYR A 8 -4.94 10.40 5.79
C TYR A 8 -5.34 9.52 4.61
N ILE A 9 -5.96 8.39 4.91
CA ILE A 9 -6.59 7.51 3.93
C ILE A 9 -7.97 7.09 4.42
N THR A 10 -8.98 7.18 3.55
CA THR A 10 -10.35 6.77 3.83
C THR A 10 -10.60 5.35 3.31
N VAL A 11 -10.84 4.43 4.24
CA VAL A 11 -11.08 3.01 3.98
C VAL A 11 -12.58 2.71 4.01
N HIS A 12 -13.12 2.11 2.94
CA HIS A 12 -14.46 1.56 2.93
C HIS A 12 -14.49 0.13 3.50
N LEU A 13 -15.28 -0.11 4.53
CA LEU A 13 -15.28 -1.38 5.28
C LEU A 13 -16.10 -2.51 4.62
N GLY A 14 -15.97 -2.67 3.31
CA GLY A 14 -16.72 -3.65 2.53
C GLY A 14 -16.29 -3.69 1.07
N THR A 15 -17.08 -4.31 0.20
CA THR A 15 -16.86 -4.23 -1.26
C THR A 15 -17.26 -2.84 -1.77
N PRO A 16 -16.79 -2.38 -2.94
CA PRO A 16 -17.01 -1.00 -3.38
C PRO A 16 -18.48 -0.55 -3.42
N SER A 17 -19.41 -1.46 -3.73
CA SER A 17 -20.85 -1.17 -3.83
C SER A 17 -21.64 -1.57 -2.57
N SER A 18 -20.98 -2.05 -1.53
CA SER A 18 -21.67 -2.49 -0.31
C SER A 18 -22.11 -1.30 0.55
N ASN A 19 -23.19 -1.48 1.31
CA ASN A 19 -23.60 -0.50 2.32
C ASN A 19 -22.74 -0.67 3.58
N ALA A 20 -21.47 -0.29 3.49
CA ALA A 20 -20.53 -0.29 4.61
C ALA A 20 -20.06 1.13 4.93
N ARG A 21 -19.62 1.34 6.18
CA ARG A 21 -19.11 2.63 6.61
C ARG A 21 -17.70 2.90 6.05
N ASN A 22 -17.39 4.18 5.87
CA ASN A 22 -16.03 4.65 5.63
C ASN A 22 -15.37 5.01 6.97
N VAL A 23 -14.07 4.73 7.09
CA VAL A 23 -13.24 5.14 8.23
C VAL A 23 -12.00 5.82 7.71
N THR A 24 -11.70 7.02 8.23
CA THR A 24 -10.48 7.75 7.91
C THR A 24 -9.46 7.56 9.03
N VAL A 25 -8.25 7.15 8.66
CA VAL A 25 -7.11 6.96 9.57
C VAL A 25 -5.88 7.64 8.99
N THR A 26 -4.82 7.80 9.79
CA THR A 26 -3.54 8.24 9.25
C THR A 26 -3.00 7.17 8.29
N PHE A 27 -2.26 7.57 7.26
CA PHE A 27 -1.63 6.61 6.34
C PHE A 27 -0.71 5.60 7.04
N PRO A 28 0.18 5.99 7.98
CA PRO A 28 0.97 4.99 8.72
C PRO A 28 0.11 4.04 9.55
N ASP A 29 -0.97 4.50 10.19
CA ASP A 29 -1.86 3.60 10.95
C ASP A 29 -2.59 2.61 10.05
N TYR A 30 -2.96 3.03 8.83
CA TYR A 30 -3.49 2.12 7.81
C TYR A 30 -2.48 1.02 7.47
N ILE A 31 -1.23 1.39 7.17
CA ILE A 31 -0.20 0.40 6.81
C ILE A 31 0.13 -0.52 7.99
N LYS A 32 0.20 -0.02 9.22
CA LYS A 32 0.35 -0.85 10.44
C LYS A 32 -0.77 -1.88 10.54
N ASN A 33 -2.00 -1.44 10.29
CA ASN A 33 -3.19 -2.30 10.31
C ASN A 33 -3.14 -3.37 9.23
N VAL A 34 -2.81 -3.00 7.98
CA VAL A 34 -2.71 -3.94 6.86
C VAL A 34 -1.59 -4.95 7.11
N ALA A 35 -0.38 -4.47 7.43
CA ALA A 35 0.77 -5.32 7.68
C ALA A 35 0.47 -6.35 8.78
N SER A 36 -0.01 -5.89 9.93
CA SER A 36 -0.30 -6.82 11.01
C SER A 36 -1.52 -7.74 10.71
N SER A 37 -2.34 -7.47 9.68
CA SER A 37 -3.49 -8.32 9.26
C SER A 37 -3.10 -9.39 8.25
N GLU A 38 -1.97 -9.22 7.56
CA GLU A 38 -1.61 -10.02 6.40
C GLU A 38 -0.30 -10.79 6.55
N ILE A 39 0.61 -10.33 7.41
CA ILE A 39 1.91 -10.96 7.62
C ILE A 39 2.16 -11.24 9.10
N TYR A 40 2.94 -12.29 9.37
CA TYR A 40 3.24 -12.71 10.74
C TYR A 40 4.45 -11.94 11.28
N PRO A 41 4.39 -11.42 12.51
CA PRO A 41 5.49 -10.64 13.10
C PRO A 41 6.78 -11.46 13.30
N THR A 42 6.70 -12.79 13.29
CA THR A 42 7.86 -13.69 13.48
C THR A 42 8.65 -13.94 12.20
N TRP A 43 8.21 -13.41 11.06
CA TRP A 43 8.94 -13.57 9.80
C TRP A 43 10.27 -12.83 9.80
N PRO A 44 11.24 -13.26 8.97
CA PRO A 44 12.51 -12.56 8.80
C PRO A 44 12.30 -11.08 8.46
N GLU A 45 13.11 -10.18 9.00
CA GLU A 45 12.93 -8.74 8.81
C GLU A 45 12.94 -8.32 7.33
N ASN A 46 13.79 -8.92 6.50
CA ASN A 46 13.80 -8.67 5.05
C ASN A 46 12.48 -9.06 4.37
N ALA A 47 11.83 -10.13 4.83
CA ALA A 47 10.51 -10.52 4.35
C ALA A 47 9.45 -9.51 4.81
N LEU A 48 9.46 -9.12 6.09
CA LEU A 48 8.55 -8.10 6.62
C LEU A 48 8.65 -6.79 5.84
N ARG A 49 9.86 -6.26 5.65
CA ARG A 49 10.11 -5.02 4.91
C ARG A 49 9.65 -5.13 3.46
N ALA A 50 9.92 -6.24 2.76
CA ALA A 50 9.48 -6.43 1.38
C ALA A 50 7.95 -6.40 1.24
N ASN A 51 7.24 -7.06 2.15
CA ASN A 51 5.77 -7.01 2.18
C ASN A 51 5.25 -5.61 2.49
N ILE A 52 5.82 -4.93 3.49
CA ILE A 52 5.41 -3.58 3.88
C ILE A 52 5.65 -2.56 2.76
N TYR A 53 6.78 -2.64 2.03
CA TYR A 53 7.01 -1.81 0.85
C TYR A 53 5.96 -2.04 -0.24
N ALA A 54 5.59 -3.30 -0.50
CA ALA A 54 4.51 -3.60 -1.43
C ALA A 54 3.16 -3.02 -0.95
N GLN A 55 2.87 -3.14 0.35
CA GLN A 55 1.64 -2.62 0.95
C GLN A 55 1.54 -1.10 0.83
N ILE A 56 2.62 -0.37 1.14
CA ILE A 56 2.69 1.08 1.01
C ILE A 56 2.49 1.50 -0.45
N SER A 57 3.21 0.86 -1.37
CA SER A 57 3.16 1.20 -2.79
C SER A 57 1.77 0.95 -3.39
N PHE A 58 1.12 -0.15 -3.02
CA PHE A 58 -0.26 -0.46 -3.42
C PHE A 58 -1.23 0.63 -2.96
N ALA A 59 -1.22 0.96 -1.66
CA ALA A 59 -2.12 1.93 -1.07
C ALA A 59 -1.90 3.33 -1.66
N LEU A 60 -0.63 3.71 -1.81
CA LEU A 60 -0.27 4.99 -2.40
C LEU A 60 -0.69 5.09 -3.87
N ASN A 61 -0.59 4.01 -4.64
CA ASN A 61 -1.09 3.98 -6.02
C ASN A 61 -2.61 4.21 -6.08
N ARG A 62 -3.40 3.60 -5.18
CA ARG A 62 -4.86 3.82 -5.11
C ARG A 62 -5.22 5.29 -4.86
N VAL A 63 -4.49 5.94 -3.96
CA VAL A 63 -4.67 7.37 -3.67
C VAL A 63 -4.20 8.23 -4.85
N TYR A 64 -2.99 7.99 -5.35
CA TYR A 64 -2.37 8.78 -6.43
C TYR A 64 -3.19 8.74 -7.74
N THR A 65 -3.73 7.58 -8.08
CA THR A 65 -4.56 7.41 -9.28
C THR A 65 -6.01 7.80 -9.07
N GLU A 66 -6.38 8.21 -7.84
CA GLU A 66 -7.76 8.45 -7.43
C GLU A 66 -8.67 7.28 -7.83
N TRP A 67 -8.20 6.03 -7.67
CA TRP A 67 -8.85 4.88 -8.28
C TRP A 67 -10.36 4.82 -7.95
N TYR A 68 -10.73 4.97 -6.68
CA TYR A 68 -12.14 4.99 -6.32
C TYR A 68 -12.79 6.37 -6.52
N ARG A 69 -12.09 7.46 -6.18
CA ARG A 69 -12.64 8.82 -6.29
C ARG A 69 -13.00 9.24 -7.71
N SER A 70 -12.13 8.96 -8.68
CA SER A 70 -12.37 9.20 -10.11
C SER A 70 -13.59 8.42 -10.67
N ARG A 71 -14.06 7.40 -9.94
CA ARG A 71 -15.24 6.59 -10.27
C ARG A 71 -16.49 7.00 -9.49
N GLY A 72 -16.44 8.10 -8.74
CA GLY A 72 -17.56 8.65 -7.98
C GLY A 72 -17.72 8.09 -6.57
N TYR A 73 -16.77 7.32 -6.06
CA TYR A 73 -16.76 6.89 -4.66
C TYR A 73 -16.15 7.97 -3.76
N ASN A 74 -16.57 7.99 -2.49
CA ASN A 74 -16.08 8.94 -1.48
C ASN A 74 -15.03 8.33 -0.53
N PHE A 75 -14.27 7.35 -1.01
CA PHE A 75 -13.22 6.66 -0.28
C PHE A 75 -12.03 6.38 -1.19
N ASP A 76 -10.89 6.05 -0.59
CA ASP A 76 -9.62 5.86 -1.30
C ASP A 76 -9.28 4.39 -1.56
N ILE A 77 -9.76 3.49 -0.69
CA ILE A 77 -9.46 2.06 -0.75
C ILE A 77 -10.52 1.25 -0.01
N THR A 78 -10.69 -0.03 -0.35
CA THR A 78 -11.58 -0.94 0.39
C THR A 78 -10.82 -1.83 1.37
N SER A 79 -11.52 -2.40 2.35
CA SER A 79 -10.99 -3.45 3.23
C SER A 79 -11.20 -4.87 2.70
N SER A 80 -11.68 -5.01 1.45
CA SER A 80 -12.05 -6.29 0.86
C SER A 80 -10.88 -6.87 0.07
N THR A 81 -10.37 -8.03 0.48
CA THR A 81 -9.18 -8.67 -0.12
C THR A 81 -9.36 -9.14 -1.57
N SER A 82 -10.60 -9.19 -2.08
CA SER A 82 -10.85 -9.43 -3.49
C SER A 82 -10.62 -8.19 -4.37
N TYR A 83 -10.49 -7.01 -3.77
CA TYR A 83 -10.29 -5.73 -4.47
C TYR A 83 -8.99 -5.05 -4.05
N ASP A 84 -8.70 -5.03 -2.75
CA ASP A 84 -7.60 -4.31 -2.12
C ASP A 84 -6.97 -5.13 -0.99
N GLN A 85 -6.60 -4.48 0.11
CA GLN A 85 -5.81 -5.05 1.19
C GLN A 85 -6.67 -5.37 2.41
N SER A 86 -6.25 -6.35 3.21
CA SER A 86 -6.94 -6.71 4.44
C SER A 86 -6.78 -5.62 5.50
N PHE A 87 -7.86 -4.93 5.82
CA PHE A 87 -7.92 -3.94 6.90
C PHE A 87 -9.04 -4.32 7.88
N ARG A 88 -8.77 -4.28 9.20
CA ARG A 88 -9.81 -4.50 10.22
C ARG A 88 -9.81 -3.35 11.21
N ASN A 89 -10.90 -2.60 11.26
CA ASN A 89 -11.02 -1.46 12.16
C ASN A 89 -10.92 -1.90 13.63
N GLY A 90 -10.02 -1.28 14.40
CA GLY A 90 -9.87 -1.51 15.84
C GLY A 90 -9.12 -2.79 16.21
N ARG A 91 -8.36 -3.39 15.29
CA ARG A 91 -7.50 -4.54 15.60
C ARG A 91 -6.22 -4.14 16.31
N ASP A 92 -5.63 -5.11 17.00
CA ASP A 92 -4.30 -4.97 17.60
C ASP A 92 -3.20 -4.93 16.55
N ILE A 93 -2.13 -4.20 16.86
CA ILE A 93 -0.95 -4.01 16.01
C ILE A 93 0.26 -4.67 16.68
N PHE A 94 1.04 -5.43 15.91
CA PHE A 94 2.28 -6.00 16.42
C PHE A 94 3.37 -4.93 16.49
N GLN A 95 4.01 -4.77 17.66
CA GLN A 95 4.98 -3.69 17.89
C GLN A 95 6.16 -3.72 16.92
N ASN A 96 6.69 -4.90 16.60
CA ASN A 96 7.81 -5.02 15.68
C ASN A 96 7.44 -4.62 14.25
N VAL A 97 6.22 -4.95 13.80
CA VAL A 97 5.67 -4.49 12.53
C VAL A 97 5.46 -2.98 12.56
N ALA A 98 4.92 -2.43 13.65
CA ALA A 98 4.73 -0.99 13.80
C ALA A 98 6.05 -0.21 13.66
N ASN A 99 7.12 -0.68 14.31
CA ASN A 99 8.44 -0.05 14.21
C ASN A 99 8.99 -0.06 12.78
N ILE A 100 8.81 -1.16 12.04
CA ILE A 100 9.23 -1.23 10.63
C ILE A 100 8.42 -0.27 9.77
N VAL A 101 7.09 -0.20 9.99
CA VAL A 101 6.24 0.75 9.26
C VAL A 101 6.67 2.18 9.55
N ASP A 102 6.90 2.56 10.80
CA ASP A 102 7.34 3.91 11.17
C ASP A 102 8.68 4.30 10.51
N ASP A 103 9.56 3.33 10.26
CA ASP A 103 10.83 3.53 9.57
C ASP A 103 10.67 3.77 8.05
N ILE A 104 9.66 3.16 7.40
CA ILE A 104 9.59 3.13 5.93
C ILE A 104 8.29 3.65 5.30
N PHE A 105 7.29 4.06 6.08
CA PHE A 105 5.97 4.46 5.54
C PHE A 105 6.04 5.62 4.55
N ASN A 106 7.09 6.44 4.64
CA ASN A 106 7.35 7.56 3.75
C ASN A 106 8.17 7.18 2.50
N SER A 107 8.12 5.91 2.11
CA SER A 107 8.85 5.36 0.97
C SER A 107 7.95 4.43 0.14
N TYR A 108 8.13 4.40 -1.18
CA TYR A 108 7.32 3.58 -2.09
C TYR A 108 8.14 3.03 -3.25
N ILE A 109 7.60 2.02 -3.94
CA ILE A 109 8.22 1.40 -5.12
C ILE A 109 7.71 2.11 -6.37
N ARG A 110 8.56 2.38 -7.36
CA ARG A 110 8.13 2.81 -8.70
C ARG A 110 8.96 2.16 -9.79
N ARG A 111 8.46 2.22 -11.02
CA ARG A 111 9.23 1.85 -12.22
C ARG A 111 10.25 2.94 -12.54
N VAL A 112 11.45 2.56 -12.93
CA VAL A 112 12.47 3.51 -13.39
C VAL A 112 11.92 4.31 -14.57
N GLY A 113 12.01 5.64 -14.50
CA GLY A 113 11.47 6.54 -15.51
C GLY A 113 9.97 6.83 -15.41
N SER A 114 9.26 6.21 -14.46
CA SER A 114 7.88 6.57 -14.12
C SER A 114 7.83 7.46 -12.88
N PHE A 115 6.85 8.37 -12.83
CA PHE A 115 6.55 9.13 -11.61
C PHE A 115 5.54 8.41 -10.72
N GLU A 116 4.76 7.49 -11.26
CA GLU A 116 3.65 6.83 -10.56
C GLU A 116 4.17 5.78 -9.56
N PRO A 117 3.61 5.73 -8.32
CA PRO A 117 3.81 4.61 -7.41
C PRO A 117 3.39 3.30 -8.08
N LEU A 118 4.21 2.26 -7.97
CA LEU A 118 3.88 0.96 -8.52
C LEU A 118 2.63 0.41 -7.82
N PHE A 119 1.64 -0.03 -8.60
CA PHE A 119 0.57 -0.88 -8.11
C PHE A 119 1.14 -2.27 -7.77
N ALA A 120 1.80 -2.35 -6.62
CA ALA A 120 2.57 -3.50 -6.18
C ALA A 120 1.64 -4.61 -5.68
N GLN A 121 1.02 -5.33 -6.62
CA GLN A 121 0.15 -6.46 -6.30
C GLN A 121 0.90 -7.51 -5.48
N TYR A 122 0.21 -8.12 -4.51
CA TYR A 122 0.73 -9.24 -3.75
C TYR A 122 -0.42 -10.16 -3.33
N CYS A 123 -0.05 -11.37 -2.96
CA CYS A 123 -0.99 -12.41 -2.52
C CYS A 123 -0.25 -13.37 -1.59
N ASN A 124 -1.01 -14.12 -0.78
CA ASN A 124 -0.45 -15.06 0.18
C ASN A 124 0.61 -15.99 -0.44
N GLY A 125 0.36 -16.49 -1.66
CA GLY A 125 1.33 -17.24 -2.44
C GLY A 125 1.41 -18.73 -2.13
N THR A 126 0.59 -19.25 -1.20
CA THR A 126 0.43 -20.70 -0.96
C THR A 126 -0.89 -21.22 -1.55
N THR A 127 -2.02 -20.64 -1.14
CA THR A 127 -3.36 -21.01 -1.64
C THR A 127 -3.85 -20.13 -2.78
N VAL A 128 -3.31 -18.92 -2.90
CA VAL A 128 -3.65 -17.93 -3.94
C VAL A 128 -2.37 -17.38 -4.53
N THR A 129 -2.25 -17.41 -5.85
CA THR A 129 -1.14 -16.84 -6.61
C THR A 129 -1.60 -15.65 -7.46
N CYS A 130 -0.67 -14.76 -7.79
CA CYS A 130 -0.91 -13.50 -8.49
C CYS A 130 0.37 -13.10 -9.25
N GLY A 131 0.27 -12.14 -10.18
CA GLY A 131 1.41 -11.64 -10.95
C GLY A 131 2.38 -10.73 -10.16
N GLY A 132 2.31 -10.75 -8.84
CA GLY A 132 3.11 -9.89 -7.97
C GLY A 132 3.78 -10.67 -6.84
N LEU A 133 4.01 -10.02 -5.69
CA LEU A 133 4.76 -10.60 -4.59
C LEU A 133 3.99 -11.74 -3.91
N SER A 134 4.67 -12.89 -3.74
CA SER A 134 4.20 -13.99 -2.90
C SER A 134 4.64 -13.75 -1.46
N GLN A 135 3.69 -13.54 -0.54
CA GLN A 135 4.01 -13.20 0.85
C GLN A 135 4.86 -14.30 1.50
N TRP A 136 4.45 -15.57 1.40
CA TRP A 136 5.27 -16.69 1.90
C TRP A 136 6.57 -16.86 1.12
N GLY A 137 6.57 -16.60 -0.19
CA GLY A 137 7.78 -16.67 -0.98
C GLY A 137 8.84 -15.65 -0.55
N THR A 138 8.45 -14.49 -0.01
CA THR A 138 9.43 -13.56 0.61
C THR A 138 10.15 -14.18 1.80
N VAL A 139 9.50 -15.05 2.57
CA VAL A 139 10.11 -15.75 3.71
C VAL A 139 11.18 -16.72 3.22
N ASP A 140 10.87 -17.50 2.19
CA ASP A 140 11.83 -18.43 1.59
C ASP A 140 13.06 -17.70 1.04
N LEU A 141 12.85 -16.58 0.34
CA LEU A 141 13.93 -15.77 -0.21
C LEU A 141 14.77 -15.11 0.91
N ALA A 142 14.13 -14.59 1.95
CA ALA A 142 14.83 -14.01 3.08
C ALA A 142 15.66 -15.06 3.85
N ASN A 143 15.12 -16.27 4.03
CA ASN A 143 15.85 -17.39 4.64
C ASN A 143 17.05 -17.85 3.80
N ARG A 144 17.01 -17.64 2.48
CA ARG A 144 18.15 -17.83 1.57
C ARG A 144 19.16 -16.68 1.60
N GLY A 145 18.96 -15.68 2.46
CA GLY A 145 19.86 -14.55 2.66
C GLY A 145 19.64 -13.37 1.70
N LEU A 146 18.52 -13.33 0.95
CA LEU A 146 18.24 -12.18 0.10
C LEU A 146 17.87 -10.96 0.95
N SER A 147 18.41 -9.80 0.55
CA SER A 147 18.02 -8.51 1.09
C SER A 147 16.61 -8.12 0.65
N THR A 148 15.99 -7.18 1.38
CA THR A 148 14.68 -6.60 1.03
C THR A 148 14.61 -6.17 -0.44
N TYR A 149 15.62 -5.44 -0.93
CA TYR A 149 15.62 -4.95 -2.32
C TYR A 149 15.72 -6.09 -3.34
N GLN A 150 16.56 -7.10 -3.07
CA GLN A 150 16.65 -8.29 -3.93
C GLN A 150 15.32 -9.03 -4.01
N ILE A 151 14.61 -9.18 -2.89
CA ILE A 151 13.27 -9.79 -2.85
C ILE A 151 12.28 -8.99 -3.70
N LEU A 152 12.26 -7.66 -3.54
CA LEU A 152 11.39 -6.79 -4.33
C LEU A 152 11.69 -6.89 -5.84
N THR A 153 12.96 -6.86 -6.23
CA THR A 153 13.35 -7.00 -7.65
C THR A 153 13.09 -8.40 -8.21
N TYR A 154 13.09 -9.44 -7.37
CA TYR A 154 12.72 -10.79 -7.78
C TYR A 154 11.24 -10.86 -8.21
N TYR A 155 10.34 -10.18 -7.49
CA TYR A 155 8.91 -10.22 -7.79
C TYR A 155 8.46 -9.15 -8.79
N TYR A 156 9.04 -7.97 -8.74
CA TYR A 156 8.59 -6.85 -9.57
C TYR A 156 9.50 -6.56 -10.75
N GLY A 157 10.64 -7.24 -10.90
CA GLY A 157 11.62 -6.97 -11.96
C GLY A 157 12.73 -6.02 -11.51
N SER A 158 13.80 -5.93 -12.31
CA SER A 158 14.99 -5.13 -12.01
C SER A 158 14.84 -3.64 -12.35
N ASP A 159 13.76 -3.27 -13.03
CA ASP A 159 13.41 -1.92 -13.46
C ASP A 159 12.57 -1.16 -12.42
N ILE A 160 12.75 -1.48 -11.14
CA ILE A 160 12.14 -0.75 -10.02
C ILE A 160 13.17 0.07 -9.25
N GLU A 161 12.69 1.07 -8.53
CA GLU A 161 13.45 1.76 -7.50
C GLU A 161 12.56 2.07 -6.29
N ILE A 162 13.20 2.29 -5.14
CA ILE A 162 12.52 2.73 -3.91
C ILE A 162 12.76 4.23 -3.76
N VAL A 163 11.70 5.01 -3.90
CA VAL A 163 11.70 6.43 -3.54
C VAL A 163 11.55 6.53 -2.03
N ARG A 164 12.43 7.30 -1.39
CA ARG A 164 12.50 7.43 0.09
C ARG A 164 12.32 8.87 0.52
N ASN A 165 11.98 9.07 1.79
CA ASN A 165 11.85 10.39 2.42
C ASN A 165 10.87 11.31 1.69
N VAL A 166 9.76 10.73 1.25
CA VAL A 166 8.72 11.44 0.52
C VAL A 166 7.97 12.35 1.51
N PRO A 167 7.73 13.63 1.17
CA PRO A 167 7.02 14.53 2.06
C PRO A 167 5.58 14.04 2.32
N ILE A 168 5.10 14.34 3.52
CA ILE A 168 3.72 14.03 3.94
C ILE A 168 2.89 15.29 3.73
N GLU A 169 1.79 15.19 3.00
CA GLU A 169 0.91 16.32 2.73
C GLU A 169 -0.56 15.95 2.97
N ASN A 170 -1.34 16.95 3.34
CA ASN A 170 -2.79 16.81 3.41
C ASN A 170 -3.36 16.96 2.00
N ILE A 171 -3.60 15.83 1.35
CA ILE A 171 -4.28 15.79 0.05
C ILE A 171 -5.78 16.02 0.34
N GLY A 172 -6.21 17.28 0.33
CA GLY A 172 -7.65 17.59 0.29
C GLY A 172 -8.27 17.01 -0.98
N GLU A 173 -9.60 16.79 -0.99
CA GLU A 173 -10.30 16.34 -2.19
C GLU A 173 -9.91 17.22 -3.39
N SER A 174 -9.36 16.61 -4.43
CA SER A 174 -9.11 17.29 -5.71
C SER A 174 -10.40 17.98 -6.12
N TYR A 175 -10.36 19.32 -6.21
CA TYR A 175 -11.51 20.15 -6.52
C TYR A 175 -12.34 19.53 -7.65
N PRO A 176 -13.62 19.19 -7.43
CA PRO A 176 -14.48 18.70 -8.50
C PRO A 176 -14.62 19.84 -9.52
N GLY A 177 -14.10 19.61 -10.72
CA GLY A 177 -13.98 20.62 -11.76
C GLY A 177 -15.27 21.40 -11.99
N ALA A 178 -15.24 22.70 -11.74
CA ALA A 178 -16.10 23.61 -12.47
C ALA A 178 -15.48 23.80 -13.87
N PRO A 179 -16.25 23.66 -14.96
CA PRO A 179 -15.71 23.95 -16.29
C PRO A 179 -15.30 25.42 -16.35
N LEU A 180 -14.06 25.68 -16.79
CA LEU A 180 -13.60 27.02 -17.13
C LEU A 180 -14.50 27.58 -18.24
N ARG A 181 -15.47 28.41 -17.87
CA ARG A 181 -16.24 29.19 -18.82
C ARG A 181 -15.33 30.31 -19.31
N ARG A 182 -14.79 30.15 -20.50
CA ARG A 182 -14.06 31.21 -21.22
C ARG A 182 -15.06 32.31 -21.57
N GLY A 183 -14.95 33.46 -20.90
CA GLY A 183 -15.51 34.72 -21.35
C GLY A 183 -14.61 35.37 -22.39
#